data_AF-A0AA93AI61-F1
#
_entry.id   AF-A0AA93AI61-F1
#
_cell.length_a   1.000
_cell.length_b   1.000
_cell.length_c   1.000
_cell.angle_alpha   90.00
_cell.angle_beta   90.00
_cell.angle_gamma   90.00
#
_symmetry.space_group_name_H-M   'P 1'
#
loop_
_entity.id
_entity.type
_entity.pdbx_description
1 polymer ?
#
loop_
_entity_poly.entity_id
_entity_poly.type
_entity_poly.pdbx_seq_one_letter_code
_entity_poly.pdbx_strand_id
1 'polypeptide(L)'
;WAKINAATLTATQTGKGKVRVAVTRDLVNWHVLRSGAWVDVGALSADTAGATKLIADGMTPAELGGITAAQWAQLFSSNNGVPDSLAFAYALDITDPETDVATIDRLVLSVNDASSWKVQSPAEVEIRWRT
;
A
#
# COMPACT_ATOMS: atom_id res chain seq x y z
N TRP A 1 7.74 15.69 -8.38
CA TRP A 1 8.19 14.67 -7.42
C TRP A 1 7.22 13.50 -7.50
N ALA A 2 7.74 12.27 -7.44
CA ALA A 2 6.90 11.09 -7.53
C ALA A 2 6.08 10.92 -6.26
N LYS A 3 4.76 10.81 -6.35
CA LYS A 3 3.84 10.76 -5.20
C LYS A 3 2.85 9.64 -5.37
N ILE A 4 2.56 8.88 -4.31
CA ILE A 4 1.35 8.05 -4.26
C ILE A 4 0.20 8.92 -3.77
N ASN A 5 -0.83 9.05 -4.62
CA ASN A 5 -2.03 9.81 -4.29
C ASN A 5 -3.04 8.93 -3.54
N ALA A 6 -3.22 7.69 -4.00
CA ALA A 6 -4.17 6.73 -3.46
C ALA A 6 -3.81 5.32 -3.90
N ALA A 7 -4.23 4.33 -3.09
CA ALA A 7 -4.33 2.93 -3.50
C ALA A 7 -5.74 2.44 -3.19
N THR A 8 -6.44 1.85 -4.16
CA THR A 8 -7.80 1.37 -3.98
C THR A 8 -7.86 -0.11 -4.29
N LEU A 9 -8.20 -0.91 -3.28
CA LEU A 9 -8.49 -2.33 -3.42
C LEU A 9 -10.01 -2.50 -3.50
N THR A 10 -10.50 -2.93 -4.65
CA THR A 10 -11.90 -3.31 -4.84
C THR A 10 -12.02 -4.81 -4.57
N ALA A 11 -12.84 -5.16 -3.59
CA ALA A 11 -13.00 -6.53 -3.12
C ALA A 11 -14.46 -6.76 -2.72
N THR A 12 -14.98 -7.96 -3.01
CA THR A 12 -16.28 -8.41 -2.54
C THR A 12 -16.09 -9.28 -1.31
N GLN A 13 -16.81 -8.95 -0.23
CA GLN A 13 -16.81 -9.70 1.03
C GLN A 13 -18.26 -9.93 1.46
N THR A 14 -18.69 -11.18 1.63
CA THR A 14 -20.00 -11.54 2.21
C THR A 14 -19.83 -12.53 3.35
N GLY A 15 -20.82 -12.60 4.24
CA GLY A 15 -20.75 -13.46 5.42
C GLY A 15 -19.55 -13.09 6.30
N LYS A 16 -18.72 -14.09 6.62
CA LYS A 16 -17.45 -13.96 7.34
C LYS A 16 -16.23 -13.92 6.41
N GLY A 17 -16.44 -13.84 5.09
CA GLY A 17 -15.36 -13.73 4.11
C GLY A 17 -14.52 -12.47 4.36
N LYS A 18 -13.19 -12.62 4.36
CA LYS A 18 -12.26 -11.51 4.61
C LYS A 18 -11.27 -11.35 3.46
N VAL A 19 -10.97 -10.10 3.16
CA VAL A 19 -9.82 -9.69 2.37
C VAL A 19 -8.96 -8.78 3.25
N ARG A 20 -7.66 -9.07 3.31
CA ARG A 20 -6.68 -8.25 4.03
C ARG A 20 -5.47 -7.93 3.18
N VAL A 21 -4.88 -6.77 3.42
CA VAL A 21 -3.74 -6.25 2.66
C VAL A 21 -2.68 -5.65 3.57
N ALA A 22 -1.42 -5.90 3.24
CA ALA A 22 -0.26 -5.21 3.80
C ALA A 22 0.62 -4.71 2.66
N VAL A 23 1.50 -3.75 2.97
CA VAL A 23 2.41 -3.16 1.97
C VAL A 23 3.84 -3.29 2.41
N THR A 24 4.76 -3.29 1.47
CA THR A 24 6.21 -3.35 1.76
C THR A 24 6.98 -2.49 0.78
N ARG A 25 8.15 -2.04 1.22
CA ARG A 25 9.15 -1.38 0.38
C ARG A 25 10.31 -2.31 0.03
N ASP A 26 10.56 -3.37 0.78
CA ASP A 26 11.76 -4.20 0.67
C ASP A 26 11.47 -5.68 0.39
N LEU A 27 10.20 -6.08 0.35
CA LEU A 27 9.75 -7.48 0.25
C LEU A 27 10.14 -8.35 1.47
N VAL A 28 10.65 -7.75 2.53
CA VAL A 28 11.08 -8.41 3.76
C VAL A 28 10.16 -8.02 4.90
N ASN A 29 10.01 -6.73 5.16
CA ASN A 29 9.18 -6.20 6.25
C ASN A 29 7.88 -5.66 5.67
N TRP A 30 6.77 -6.14 6.21
CA TRP A 30 5.44 -5.74 5.78
C TRP A 30 4.84 -4.79 6.79
N HIS A 31 4.09 -3.82 6.28
CA HIS A 31 3.54 -2.72 7.06
C HIS A 31 2.05 -2.57 6.84
N VAL A 32 1.37 -2.11 7.88
CA VAL A 32 -0.03 -1.72 7.87
C VAL A 32 -0.18 -0.35 8.49
N LEU A 33 -1.16 0.42 8.05
CA LEU A 33 -1.47 1.70 8.67
C LEU A 33 -2.45 1.48 9.83
N ARG A 34 -2.10 1.98 11.02
CA ARG A 34 -2.93 1.93 12.24
C ARG A 34 -2.92 3.29 12.89
N SER A 35 -4.11 3.83 13.18
CA SER A 35 -4.24 5.11 13.89
C SER A 35 -3.39 6.25 13.27
N GLY A 36 -3.22 6.23 11.95
CA GLY A 36 -2.43 7.22 11.20
C GLY A 36 -0.92 7.00 11.14
N ALA A 37 -0.38 5.90 11.69
CA ALA A 37 1.04 5.56 11.61
C ALA A 37 1.26 4.19 10.96
N TRP A 38 2.39 4.04 10.26
CA TRP A 38 2.81 2.76 9.72
C TRP A 38 3.38 1.89 10.82
N VAL A 39 2.82 0.68 10.95
CA VAL A 39 3.23 -0.35 11.89
C VAL A 39 3.84 -1.49 11.11
N ASP A 40 5.04 -1.89 11.49
CA ASP A 40 5.69 -3.10 10.98
C ASP A 40 5.01 -4.33 11.58
N VAL A 41 4.49 -5.20 10.71
CA VAL A 41 3.93 -6.50 11.07
C VAL A 41 4.94 -7.62 10.82
N GLY A 42 6.16 -7.30 10.39
CA GLY A 42 7.25 -8.22 10.12
C GLY A 42 7.08 -8.99 8.82
N ALA A 43 7.88 -10.04 8.66
CA ALA A 43 7.86 -10.88 7.45
C ALA A 43 6.52 -11.62 7.27
N LEU A 44 6.15 -11.80 6.01
CA LEU A 44 5.04 -12.62 5.55
C LEU A 44 5.57 -13.69 4.57
N SER A 45 5.03 -14.90 4.68
CA SER A 45 5.26 -16.03 3.79
C SER A 45 4.02 -16.29 2.95
N ALA A 46 4.21 -16.85 1.75
CA ALA A 46 3.11 -17.27 0.88
C ALA A 46 2.57 -18.66 1.27
N ASP A 47 2.28 -18.85 2.56
CA ASP A 47 1.76 -20.10 3.13
C ASP A 47 0.67 -19.81 4.17
N THR A 48 0.14 -20.87 4.81
CA THR A 48 -0.91 -20.75 5.82
C THR A 48 -0.51 -19.86 7.00
N ALA A 49 0.77 -19.85 7.40
CA ALA A 49 1.23 -19.04 8.52
C ALA A 49 1.20 -17.55 8.17
N GLY A 50 1.72 -17.20 7.00
CA GLY A 50 1.67 -15.83 6.50
C GLY A 50 0.25 -15.35 6.21
N ALA A 51 -0.60 -16.21 5.65
CA ALA A 51 -2.02 -15.91 5.44
C ALA A 51 -2.74 -15.65 6.78
N THR A 52 -2.57 -16.53 7.77
CA THR A 52 -3.19 -16.38 9.10
C THR A 52 -2.79 -15.07 9.77
N LYS A 53 -1.49 -14.75 9.70
CA LYS A 53 -0.95 -13.49 10.23
C LYS A 53 -1.54 -12.28 9.52
N LEU A 54 -1.58 -12.29 8.18
CA LEU A 54 -2.14 -11.18 7.42
C LEU A 54 -3.66 -11.04 7.60
N ILE A 55 -4.39 -12.13 7.82
CA ILE A 55 -5.82 -12.08 8.15
C ILE A 55 -6.08 -11.41 9.50
N ALA A 56 -5.21 -11.65 10.49
CA ALA A 56 -5.30 -11.03 11.81
C ALA A 56 -4.89 -9.55 11.79
N ASP A 57 -3.75 -9.25 11.18
CA ASP A 57 -3.08 -7.96 11.34
C ASP A 57 -3.18 -7.04 10.12
N GLY A 58 -3.69 -7.50 8.98
CA GLY A 58 -3.75 -6.74 7.74
C GLY A 58 -4.79 -5.62 7.73
N MET A 59 -4.63 -4.68 6.80
CA MET A 59 -5.64 -3.65 6.53
C MET A 59 -6.82 -4.24 5.77
N THR A 60 -8.01 -3.72 6.00
CA THR A 60 -9.19 -3.92 5.14
C THR A 60 -9.02 -3.11 3.83
N PRO A 61 -9.79 -3.45 2.77
CA PRO A 61 -9.83 -2.64 1.56
C PRO A 61 -10.19 -1.17 1.80
N ALA A 62 -11.09 -0.89 2.75
CA ALA A 62 -11.49 0.46 3.12
C ALA A 62 -10.36 1.23 3.82
N GLU A 63 -9.62 0.57 4.72
CA GLU A 63 -8.46 1.19 5.38
C GLU A 63 -7.36 1.54 4.38
N LEU A 64 -7.05 0.64 3.42
CA LEU A 64 -6.10 0.94 2.35
C LEU A 64 -6.57 2.12 1.48
N GLY A 65 -7.86 2.12 1.12
CA GLY A 65 -8.49 3.20 0.33
C GLY A 65 -8.50 4.56 1.05
N GLY A 66 -8.46 4.55 2.38
CA GLY A 66 -8.42 5.76 3.21
C GLY A 66 -7.03 6.35 3.43
N ILE A 67 -5.96 5.70 2.97
CA ILE A 67 -4.59 6.20 3.18
C ILE A 67 -4.37 7.48 2.36
N THR A 68 -4.11 8.56 3.07
CA THR A 68 -3.85 9.86 2.45
C THR A 68 -2.45 9.92 1.83
N ALA A 69 -2.30 10.82 0.87
CA ALA A 69 -1.02 11.25 0.32
C ALA A 69 0.10 11.51 1.37
N ALA A 70 -0.24 12.14 2.50
CA ALA A 70 0.73 12.47 3.54
C ALA A 70 1.18 11.21 4.31
N GLN A 71 0.24 10.29 4.57
CA GLN A 71 0.54 8.99 5.17
C GLN A 71 1.36 8.13 4.22
N TRP A 72 1.08 8.12 2.92
CA TRP A 72 1.96 7.48 1.95
C TRP A 72 3.38 8.01 2.03
N ALA A 73 3.57 9.34 2.03
CA ALA A 73 4.90 9.93 2.17
C ALA A 73 5.63 9.52 3.47
N GLN A 74 4.91 9.32 4.57
CA GLN A 74 5.49 8.84 5.84
C GLN A 74 6.15 7.46 5.71
N LEU A 75 5.58 6.55 4.91
CA LEU A 75 6.16 5.22 4.63
C LEU A 75 7.55 5.34 4.01
N PHE A 76 7.77 6.42 3.26
CA PHE A 76 9.00 6.74 2.53
C PHE A 76 9.87 7.78 3.23
N SER A 77 9.67 8.02 4.54
CA SER A 77 10.42 9.04 5.30
C SER A 77 11.95 8.86 5.21
N SER A 78 12.45 7.62 5.20
CA SER A 78 13.87 7.33 4.98
C SER A 78 14.41 7.72 3.60
N ASN A 79 13.52 7.99 2.64
CA ASN A 79 13.82 8.46 1.29
C ASN A 79 13.16 9.83 1.02
N ASN A 80 13.13 10.72 2.02
CA ASN A 80 12.57 12.07 1.91
C ASN A 80 11.10 12.12 1.41
N GLY A 81 10.32 11.08 1.73
CA GLY A 81 8.93 10.95 1.29
C GLY A 81 8.75 10.55 -0.17
N VAL A 82 9.82 10.19 -0.88
CA VAL A 82 9.80 9.80 -2.29
C VAL A 82 9.64 8.27 -2.40
N PRO A 83 8.61 7.78 -3.10
CA PRO A 83 8.46 6.35 -3.39
C PRO A 83 9.63 5.79 -4.20
N ASP A 84 10.19 4.68 -3.72
CA ASP A 84 11.23 3.89 -4.37
C ASP A 84 10.67 2.56 -4.88
N SER A 85 10.13 1.74 -3.98
CA SER A 85 9.55 0.44 -4.23
C SER A 85 8.29 0.26 -3.40
N LEU A 86 7.28 -0.39 -3.98
CA LEU A 86 6.03 -0.70 -3.29
C LEU A 86 5.49 -2.03 -3.80
N ALA A 87 5.19 -2.94 -2.89
CA ALA A 87 4.47 -4.17 -3.18
C ALA A 87 3.33 -4.37 -2.18
N PHE A 88 2.39 -5.23 -2.56
CA PHE A 88 1.18 -5.54 -1.81
C PHE A 88 1.11 -7.04 -1.55
N ALA A 89 0.81 -7.43 -0.32
CA ALA A 89 0.46 -8.79 0.05
C ALA A 89 -1.05 -8.85 0.28
N TYR A 90 -1.67 -9.96 -0.12
CA TYR A 90 -3.09 -10.19 0.07
C TYR A 90 -3.32 -11.52 0.78
N ALA A 91 -4.31 -11.54 1.67
CA ALA A 91 -4.84 -12.77 2.22
C ALA A 91 -6.37 -12.77 2.11
N LEU A 92 -6.91 -13.92 1.74
CA LEU A 92 -8.34 -14.19 1.65
C LEU A 92 -8.68 -15.31 2.62
N ASP A 93 -9.77 -15.15 3.36
CA ASP A 93 -10.27 -16.13 4.32
C ASP A 93 -11.75 -16.39 4.03
N ILE A 94 -12.08 -17.66 3.80
CA ILE A 94 -13.43 -18.17 3.54
C ILE A 94 -13.60 -19.34 4.52
N THR A 95 -14.39 -19.15 5.57
CA THR A 95 -14.56 -20.16 6.62
C THR A 95 -15.68 -21.13 6.26
N ASP A 96 -16.78 -20.62 5.74
CA ASP A 96 -17.92 -21.40 5.24
C ASP A 96 -18.08 -21.18 3.72
N PRO A 97 -17.74 -22.16 2.86
CA PRO A 97 -17.80 -21.99 1.42
C PRO A 97 -19.23 -21.86 0.86
N GLU A 98 -20.28 -22.15 1.64
CA GLU A 98 -21.67 -21.99 1.20
C GLU A 98 -22.20 -20.56 1.36
N THR A 99 -21.65 -19.79 2.32
CA THR A 99 -22.19 -18.48 2.71
C THR A 99 -21.18 -17.34 2.68
N ASP A 100 -19.89 -17.64 2.77
CA ASP A 100 -18.82 -16.66 2.75
C ASP A 100 -18.29 -16.43 1.33
N VAL A 101 -18.06 -15.16 0.99
CA VAL A 101 -17.38 -14.77 -0.25
C VAL A 101 -16.23 -13.84 0.12
N ALA A 102 -15.07 -14.08 -0.46
CA ALA A 102 -13.95 -13.15 -0.46
C ALA A 102 -13.34 -13.14 -1.88
N THR A 103 -13.40 -12.02 -2.58
CA THR A 103 -12.75 -11.84 -3.89
C THR A 103 -11.98 -10.54 -3.93
N ILE A 104 -10.92 -10.51 -4.74
CA ILE A 104 -10.24 -9.28 -5.14
C ILE A 104 -10.55 -9.06 -6.60
N ASP A 105 -11.24 -7.97 -6.90
CA ASP A 105 -11.64 -7.64 -8.26
C ASP A 105 -10.58 -6.77 -8.95
N ARG A 106 -9.99 -5.81 -8.20
CA ARG A 106 -9.01 -4.87 -8.75
C ARG A 106 -8.19 -4.16 -7.67
N LEU A 107 -6.88 -4.02 -7.90
CA LEU A 107 -6.05 -3.01 -7.25
C LEU A 107 -5.78 -1.86 -8.24
N VAL A 108 -6.00 -0.62 -7.81
CA VAL A 108 -5.57 0.58 -8.53
C VAL A 108 -4.58 1.35 -7.67
N LEU A 109 -3.39 1.62 -8.20
CA LEU A 109 -2.42 2.53 -7.60
C LEU A 109 -2.39 3.82 -8.41
N SER A 110 -2.73 4.94 -7.78
CA SER A 110 -2.64 6.28 -8.38
C SER A 110 -1.35 6.95 -7.95
N VAL A 111 -0.48 7.25 -8.91
CA VAL A 111 0.76 7.98 -8.69
C VAL A 111 0.84 9.22 -9.57
N ASN A 112 1.49 10.26 -9.06
CA ASN A 112 1.98 11.35 -9.90
C ASN A 112 3.42 11.03 -10.27
N ASP A 113 3.70 10.98 -11.56
CA ASP A 113 5.06 10.92 -12.07
C ASP A 113 5.43 12.26 -12.72
N ALA A 114 5.85 13.21 -11.89
CA ALA A 114 6.12 14.57 -12.31
C ALA A 114 7.62 14.85 -12.37
N SER A 115 8.09 15.24 -13.57
CA SER A 115 9.36 15.97 -13.77
C SER A 115 9.45 17.15 -12.81
N SER A 116 10.65 17.51 -12.37
CA SER A 116 10.84 18.64 -11.47
C SER A 116 11.67 19.74 -12.12
N TRP A 117 11.38 20.97 -11.74
CA TRP A 117 12.23 22.12 -12.03
C TRP A 117 12.66 22.77 -10.72
N LYS A 118 13.89 23.25 -10.67
CA LYS A 118 14.44 23.99 -9.55
C LYS A 118 15.09 25.26 -10.09
N VAL A 119 14.76 26.41 -9.52
CA VAL A 119 15.50 27.66 -9.78
C VAL A 119 16.92 27.49 -9.25
N GLN A 120 17.91 27.59 -10.14
CA GLN A 120 19.33 27.52 -9.77
C GLN A 120 19.88 28.92 -9.49
N SER A 121 19.51 29.89 -10.32
CA SER A 121 19.86 31.30 -10.17
C SER A 121 18.73 32.17 -10.73
N PRO A 122 18.74 33.50 -10.54
CA PRO A 122 17.74 34.39 -11.15
C PRO A 122 17.64 34.29 -12.68
N ALA A 123 18.66 33.76 -13.36
CA ALA A 123 18.70 33.60 -14.81
C ALA A 123 18.54 32.14 -15.29
N GLU A 124 18.54 31.15 -14.39
CA GLU A 124 18.63 29.74 -14.76
C GLU A 124 17.69 28.85 -13.95
N VAL A 125 17.09 27.88 -14.66
CA VAL A 125 16.34 26.78 -14.07
C VAL A 125 16.97 25.46 -14.46
N GLU A 126 17.12 24.56 -13.49
CA GLU A 126 17.45 23.17 -13.74
C GLU A 126 16.16 22.39 -13.94
N ILE A 127 16.02 21.71 -15.08
CA ILE A 127 14.92 20.77 -15.33
C ILE A 127 15.47 19.35 -15.21
N ARG A 128 14.91 18.59 -14.28
CA ARG A 128 15.15 17.15 -14.14
C ARG A 128 14.00 16.40 -14.76
N TRP A 129 14.21 16.01 -16.00
CA TRP A 129 13.30 15.13 -16.73
C TRP A 129 13.37 13.73 -16.14
N ARG A 130 12.21 13.12 -15.88
CA ARG A 130 12.15 11.65 -15.81
C ARG A 130 12.02 11.13 -17.24
N THR A 131 12.96 10.27 -17.62
CA THR A 131 12.94 9.46 -18.85
C THR A 131 12.27 8.12 -18.58
#